data_AF-A0A6G6SRT2-F1
#
_entry.id   AF-A0A6G6SRT2-F1
#
_cell.length_a   1.000
_cell.length_b   1.000
_cell.length_c   1.000
_cell.angle_alpha   90.00
_cell.angle_beta   90.00
_cell.angle_gamma   90.00
#
_symmetry.space_group_name_H-M   'P 1'
#
loop_
_entity.id
_entity.type
_entity.pdbx_description
1 polymer ?
#
loop_
_entity_poly.entity_id
_entity_poly.type
_entity_poly.pdbx_seq_one_letter_code
_entity_poly.pdbx_strand_id
1 'polypeptide(L)'
;MKNIKKKELVYDGFEDDFYQLNHLIQCPYYDEDMSVSVTQLRDLDSLDEEVTQQVINKIKGLTLNLGTRYSYDGLSVMCDIQKSKKENMQLLGLFAIGERQPARYQIIVLGIFRINL
;
A
#
# COMPACT_ATOMS: atom_id res chain seq x y z
N MET A 1 12.62 -11.86 -6.60
CA MET A 1 12.34 -10.41 -6.51
C MET A 1 13.10 -9.83 -5.32
N LYS A 2 13.84 -8.71 -5.49
CA LYS A 2 14.40 -7.94 -4.37
C LYS A 2 13.26 -7.12 -3.77
N ASN A 3 12.93 -7.36 -2.50
CA ASN A 3 11.76 -6.76 -1.84
C ASN A 3 12.23 -5.97 -0.62
N ILE A 4 11.91 -4.68 -0.55
CA ILE A 4 12.18 -3.88 0.65
C ILE A 4 10.92 -3.92 1.53
N LYS A 5 11.06 -4.57 2.69
CA LYS A 5 10.07 -4.54 3.77
C LYS A 5 10.25 -3.24 4.56
N LYS A 6 9.81 -2.11 4.01
CA LYS A 6 9.73 -0.88 4.80
C LYS A 6 8.32 -0.78 5.35
N LYS A 7 8.17 -1.16 6.62
CA LYS A 7 6.99 -0.78 7.40
C LYS A 7 7.20 0.67 7.82
N GLU A 8 6.48 1.58 7.21
CA GLU A 8 6.67 3.02 7.40
C GLU A 8 5.32 3.71 7.57
N LEU A 9 5.18 4.49 8.65
CA LEU A 9 4.06 5.40 8.83
C LEU A 9 4.34 6.64 7.99
N VAL A 10 3.57 6.83 6.93
CA VAL A 10 3.74 7.94 5.98
C VAL A 10 2.83 9.10 6.34
N TYR A 11 1.68 8.81 6.93
CA TYR A 11 0.69 9.81 7.31
C TYR A 11 0.02 9.43 8.63
N ASP A 12 -0.18 10.41 9.49
CA ASP A 12 -0.95 10.32 10.72
C ASP A 12 -1.53 11.70 11.06
N GLY A 13 -2.77 11.96 10.65
CA GLY A 13 -3.33 13.31 10.67
C GLY A 13 -4.84 13.34 10.44
N PHE A 14 -5.36 14.50 10.04
CA PHE A 14 -6.79 14.74 9.87
C PHE A 14 -7.37 14.11 8.59
N GLU A 15 -8.69 13.99 8.56
CA GLU A 15 -9.44 13.40 7.45
C GLU A 15 -9.25 14.15 6.12
N ASP A 16 -9.31 15.48 6.15
CA ASP A 16 -9.23 16.30 4.94
C ASP A 16 -7.93 16.04 4.18
N ASP A 17 -6.80 16.17 4.87
CA ASP A 17 -5.47 15.93 4.29
C ASP A 17 -5.28 14.47 3.85
N PHE A 18 -5.90 13.51 4.56
CA PHE A 18 -5.85 12.10 4.20
C PHE A 18 -6.46 11.84 2.82
N TYR A 19 -7.62 12.42 2.52
CA TYR A 19 -8.32 12.21 1.24
C TYR A 19 -7.94 13.21 0.14
N GLN A 20 -7.59 14.46 0.49
CA GLN A 20 -7.38 15.54 -0.49
C GLN A 20 -5.94 15.62 -0.99
N LEU A 21 -4.95 15.20 -0.20
CA LEU A 21 -3.55 15.26 -0.57
C LEU A 21 -3.05 13.98 -1.22
N ASN A 22 -2.04 14.14 -2.07
CA ASN A 22 -1.18 13.03 -2.46
C ASN A 22 -0.09 12.82 -1.40
N HIS A 23 0.12 11.57 -1.02
CA HIS A 23 1.11 11.17 -0.03
C HIS A 23 2.34 10.63 -0.74
N LEU A 24 3.50 11.25 -0.51
CA LEU A 24 4.75 10.87 -1.15
C LEU A 24 5.44 9.76 -0.36
N ILE A 25 5.84 8.70 -1.07
CA ILE A 25 6.43 7.51 -0.49
C ILE A 25 7.74 7.24 -1.19
N GLN A 26 8.83 7.23 -0.42
CA GLN A 26 10.15 6.98 -0.97
C GLN A 26 10.22 5.60 -1.64
N CYS A 27 10.48 5.59 -2.93
CA CYS A 27 10.60 4.34 -3.68
C CYS A 27 11.94 3.65 -3.36
N PRO A 28 11.94 2.37 -2.98
CA PRO A 28 13.17 1.64 -2.72
C PRO A 28 13.96 1.25 -3.98
N TYR A 29 13.40 1.47 -5.17
CA TYR A 29 13.97 1.01 -6.44
C TYR A 29 14.61 2.11 -7.29
N TYR A 30 14.30 3.38 -7.03
CA TYR A 30 14.82 4.53 -7.76
C TYR A 30 14.62 5.82 -6.95
N ASP A 31 15.38 6.87 -7.28
CA ASP A 31 15.42 8.16 -6.52
C ASP A 31 14.19 9.07 -6.71
N GLU A 32 13.04 8.52 -7.09
CA GLU A 32 11.78 9.27 -7.24
C GLU A 32 10.72 8.71 -6.30
N ASP A 33 9.92 9.59 -5.71
CA ASP A 33 8.85 9.19 -4.81
C ASP A 33 7.65 8.63 -5.59
N MET A 34 7.01 7.62 -5.01
CA MET A 34 5.67 7.20 -5.40
C MET A 34 4.65 8.18 -4.82
N SER A 35 3.84 8.78 -5.68
CA SER A 35 2.73 9.63 -5.25
C SER A 35 1.47 8.78 -5.09
N VAL A 36 0.92 8.70 -3.88
CA VAL A 36 -0.25 7.88 -3.58
C VAL A 36 -1.43 8.75 -3.18
N SER A 37 -2.56 8.59 -3.88
CA SER A 37 -3.85 9.17 -3.48
C SER A 37 -4.73 8.08 -2.89
N VAL A 38 -5.27 8.31 -1.69
CA VAL A 38 -6.17 7.36 -1.03
C VAL A 38 -7.37 7.01 -1.91
N THR A 39 -7.92 8.01 -2.62
CA THR A 39 -9.09 7.83 -3.50
C THR A 39 -8.83 6.95 -4.74
N GLN A 40 -7.55 6.69 -5.06
CA GLN A 40 -7.15 5.86 -6.20
C GLN A 40 -6.70 4.45 -5.79
N LEU A 41 -6.65 4.17 -4.49
CA LEU A 41 -6.29 2.85 -4.00
C LEU A 41 -7.36 1.82 -4.33
N ARG A 42 -6.91 0.60 -4.57
CA ARG A 42 -7.77 -0.55 -4.89
C ARG A 42 -7.64 -1.62 -3.83
N ASP A 43 -8.72 -2.35 -3.61
CA ASP A 43 -8.70 -3.55 -2.78
C ASP A 43 -7.76 -4.62 -3.39
N LEU A 44 -7.19 -5.48 -2.53
CA LEU A 44 -6.26 -6.53 -2.98
C LEU A 44 -6.95 -7.60 -3.83
N ASP A 45 -8.26 -7.77 -3.67
CA ASP A 45 -9.08 -8.68 -4.47
C ASP A 45 -9.19 -8.24 -5.94
N SER A 46 -8.82 -7.00 -6.27
CA SER A 46 -8.72 -6.51 -7.65
C SER A 46 -7.48 -7.00 -8.39
N LEU A 47 -6.53 -7.63 -7.69
CA LEU A 47 -5.33 -8.24 -8.26
C LEU A 47 -5.56 -9.72 -8.55
N ASP A 48 -4.77 -10.28 -9.49
CA ASP A 48 -4.75 -11.71 -9.73
C ASP A 48 -4.41 -12.48 -8.44
N GLU A 49 -5.10 -13.60 -8.20
CA GLU A 49 -4.94 -14.40 -6.98
C GLU A 49 -3.48 -14.80 -6.75
N GLU A 50 -2.76 -15.16 -7.81
CA GLU A 50 -1.34 -15.50 -7.74
C GLU A 50 -0.49 -14.31 -7.22
N VAL A 51 -0.72 -13.11 -7.75
CA VAL A 51 0.00 -11.90 -7.34
C VAL A 51 -0.35 -11.55 -5.89
N THR A 52 -1.62 -11.62 -5.52
CA THR A 52 -2.10 -11.39 -4.16
C THR A 52 -1.41 -12.35 -3.18
N GLN A 53 -1.41 -13.65 -3.46
CA GLN A 53 -0.75 -14.67 -2.64
C GLN A 53 0.76 -14.43 -2.52
N GLN A 54 1.43 -14.05 -3.62
CA GLN A 54 2.86 -13.73 -3.58
C GLN A 54 3.20 -12.54 -2.68
N VAL A 55 2.30 -11.57 -2.56
CA VAL A 55 2.50 -10.33 -1.81
C VAL A 55 2.15 -10.52 -0.33
N ILE A 56 0.96 -11.06 -0.03
CA ILE A 56 0.50 -11.24 1.35
C ILE A 56 1.44 -12.16 2.14
N ASN A 57 1.97 -13.22 1.52
CA ASN A 57 2.88 -14.16 2.17
C ASN A 57 4.22 -13.51 2.60
N LYS A 58 4.55 -12.34 2.05
CA LYS A 58 5.78 -11.61 2.37
C LYS A 58 5.58 -10.61 3.50
N ILE A 59 4.34 -10.33 3.88
CA ILE A 59 3.98 -9.32 4.88
C ILE A 59 3.52 -10.03 6.15
N LYS A 60 4.22 -9.75 7.25
CA LYS A 60 3.87 -10.29 8.57
C LYS A 60 2.85 -9.42 9.26
N GLY A 61 1.84 -10.03 9.87
CA GLY A 61 0.82 -9.36 10.69
C GLY A 61 -0.46 -8.99 9.95
N LEU A 62 -0.67 -9.51 8.74
CA LEU A 62 -1.95 -9.39 8.06
C LEU A 62 -3.01 -10.27 8.73
N THR A 63 -4.24 -9.78 8.81
CA THR A 63 -5.41 -10.53 9.25
C THR A 63 -6.42 -10.56 8.11
N LEU A 64 -6.93 -11.75 7.77
CA LEU A 64 -8.01 -11.89 6.81
C LEU A 64 -9.36 -11.76 7.53
N ASN A 65 -10.13 -10.73 7.18
CA ASN A 65 -11.46 -10.47 7.72
C ASN A 65 -12.50 -10.84 6.67
N LEU A 66 -13.60 -11.46 7.12
CA LEU A 66 -14.78 -11.76 6.29
C LEU A 66 -14.44 -12.50 4.97
N GLY A 67 -13.37 -13.30 4.98
CA GLY A 67 -12.94 -14.15 3.86
C GLY A 67 -12.23 -13.45 2.70
N THR A 68 -12.38 -12.13 2.53
CA THR A 68 -11.84 -11.42 1.35
C THR A 68 -11.04 -10.16 1.66
N ARG A 69 -11.16 -9.57 2.86
CA ARG A 69 -10.55 -8.27 3.18
C ARG A 69 -9.39 -8.40 4.14
N TYR A 70 -8.21 -8.01 3.70
CA TYR A 70 -7.03 -7.97 4.56
C TYR A 70 -7.04 -6.70 5.43
N SER A 71 -6.66 -6.85 6.69
CA SER A 71 -6.35 -5.73 7.59
C SER A 71 -4.95 -5.88 8.18
N TYR A 72 -4.41 -4.76 8.64
CA TYR A 72 -3.16 -4.70 9.39
C TYR A 72 -3.33 -3.70 10.52
N ASP A 73 -3.10 -4.14 11.76
CA ASP A 73 -3.30 -3.31 12.95
C ASP A 73 -4.67 -2.59 12.95
N GLY A 74 -5.73 -3.31 12.56
CA GLY A 74 -7.09 -2.78 12.50
C GLY A 74 -7.39 -1.83 11.32
N LEU A 75 -6.41 -1.52 10.47
CA LEU A 75 -6.58 -0.69 9.27
C LEU A 75 -6.81 -1.55 8.03
N SER A 76 -7.58 -1.05 7.06
CA SER A 76 -7.86 -1.74 5.80
C SER A 76 -6.61 -1.80 4.93
N VAL A 77 -6.33 -2.96 4.34
CA VAL A 77 -5.18 -3.14 3.46
C VAL A 77 -5.61 -2.94 2.02
N MET A 78 -4.96 -2.00 1.34
CA MET A 78 -5.24 -1.61 -0.04
C MET A 78 -3.93 -1.53 -0.85
N CYS A 79 -4.05 -1.42 -2.16
CA CYS A 79 -2.94 -1.46 -3.08
C CYS A 79 -3.00 -0.38 -4.16
N ASP A 80 -1.83 -0.07 -4.71
CA ASP A 80 -1.68 0.74 -5.91
C ASP A 80 -0.64 0.12 -6.85
N ILE A 81 -0.87 0.22 -8.16
CA ILE A 81 0.08 -0.23 -9.17
C ILE A 81 0.54 0.96 -9.98
N GLN A 82 1.83 1.28 -9.87
CA GLN A 82 2.46 2.35 -10.63
C GLN A 82 3.48 1.79 -11.61
N LYS A 83 3.53 2.36 -12.82
CA LYS A 83 4.59 2.07 -13.79
C LYS A 83 5.77 2.98 -13.51
N SER A 84 6.94 2.39 -13.30
CA SER A 84 8.20 3.14 -13.25
C SER A 84 8.49 3.71 -14.63
N LYS A 85 8.68 5.04 -14.71
CA LYS A 85 9.05 5.73 -15.95
C LYS A 85 10.49 5.39 -16.40
N LYS A 86 11.37 5.07 -15.45
CA LYS A 86 12.80 4.85 -15.69
C LYS A 86 13.15 3.42 -16.08
N GLU A 87 12.50 2.44 -15.45
CA GLU A 87 13.01 1.06 -15.43
C GLU A 87 12.12 0.05 -16.18
N ASN A 88 11.12 0.52 -16.94
CA ASN A 88 10.12 -0.33 -17.63
C ASN A 88 9.60 -1.47 -16.74
N MET A 89 9.26 -1.14 -15.48
CA MET A 89 8.78 -2.10 -14.48
C MET A 89 7.50 -1.60 -13.82
N GLN A 90 6.70 -2.51 -13.31
CA GLN A 90 5.55 -2.17 -12.48
C GLN A 90 5.87 -2.39 -11.00
N LEU A 91 5.45 -1.43 -10.20
CA LEU A 91 5.54 -1.47 -8.75
C LEU A 91 4.14 -1.59 -8.18
N LEU A 92 3.98 -2.53 -7.27
CA LEU A 92 2.81 -2.68 -6.42
C LEU A 92 3.16 -2.15 -5.03
N GLY A 93 2.52 -1.05 -4.65
CA GLY A 93 2.53 -0.56 -3.28
C GLY A 93 1.40 -1.21 -2.48
N LEU A 94 1.69 -1.66 -1.27
CA LEU A 94 0.68 -2.16 -0.33
C LEU A 94 0.64 -1.27 0.90
N PHE A 95 -0.56 -0.86 1.31
CA PHE A 95 -0.78 0.12 2.34
C PHE A 95 -1.86 -0.36 3.32
N ALA A 96 -1.64 -0.13 4.62
CA ALA A 96 -2.71 -0.18 5.60
C ALA A 96 -3.20 1.25 5.83
N ILE A 97 -4.48 1.48 5.59
CA ILE A 97 -5.07 2.82 5.62
C ILE A 97 -6.41 2.85 6.36
N GLY A 98 -6.73 4.01 6.91
CA GLY A 98 -8.04 4.28 7.50
C GLY A 98 -7.97 5.08 8.79
N GLU A 99 -9.12 5.21 9.43
CA GLU A 99 -9.27 5.89 10.70
C GLU A 99 -8.72 5.01 11.84
N ARG A 100 -7.79 5.56 12.64
CA ARG A 100 -7.21 4.87 13.79
C ARG A 100 -7.88 5.27 15.10
N GLN A 101 -8.31 6.51 15.18
CA GLN A 101 -9.05 7.10 16.28
C GLN A 101 -9.95 8.21 15.72
N PRO A 102 -10.99 8.66 16.43
CA PRO A 102 -11.94 9.64 15.91
C PRO A 102 -11.26 10.83 15.22
N ALA A 103 -11.57 11.02 13.94
CA ALA A 103 -11.06 12.07 13.06
C ALA A 103 -9.53 12.07 12.83
N ARG A 104 -8.84 10.95 13.08
CA ARG A 104 -7.40 10.82 12.82
C ARG A 104 -7.08 9.53 12.07
N TYR A 105 -6.51 9.74 10.89
CA TYR A 105 -6.32 8.75 9.84
C TYR A 105 -4.85 8.47 9.63
N GLN A 106 -4.54 7.24 9.23
CA GLN A 106 -3.17 6.78 9.04
C GLN A 106 -2.96 6.15 7.67
N ILE A 107 -1.74 6.30 7.15
CA ILE A 107 -1.23 5.55 6.00
C ILE A 107 0.05 4.87 6.43
N ILE A 108 0.05 3.54 6.40
CA ILE A 108 1.22 2.72 6.71
C ILE A 108 1.60 1.95 5.45
N VAL A 109 2.82 2.13 4.96
CA VAL A 109 3.38 1.29 3.90
C VAL A 109 3.68 -0.08 4.50
N LEU A 110 3.13 -1.13 3.91
CA LEU A 110 3.40 -2.51 4.30
C LEU A 110 4.48 -3.15 3.44
N GLY A 111 4.61 -2.70 2.20
CA GLY A 111 5.69 -3.09 1.29
C GLY A 111 5.50 -2.53 -0.10
N ILE A 112 6.61 -2.41 -0.82
CA ILE A 112 6.64 -2.06 -2.24
C ILE A 112 7.30 -3.22 -2.98
N PHE A 113 6.64 -3.72 -4.01
CA PHE A 113 6.99 -4.94 -4.71
C PHE A 113 7.13 -4.67 -6.20
N ARG A 114 8.24 -5.09 -6.79
CA ARG A 114 8.32 -5.20 -8.26
C ARG A 114 7.48 -6.37 -8.72
N ILE A 115 6.52 -6.12 -9.60
CA ILE A 115 5.69 -7.13 -10.26
C ILE A 115 5.93 -7.10 -11.77
N ASN A 116 5.83 -8.27 -12.41
CA ASN A 116 5.70 -8.39 -13.85
C ASN A 116 4.26 -8.84 -14.10
N LEU A 117 3.41 -7.95 -14.64
CA LEU A 117 2.11 -8.33 -15.18
C LEU A 117 2.27 -8.80 -16.63
#